data_AF-A0A7X3UB81-F1
#
_entry.id   AF-A0A7X3UB81-F1
#
_cell.length_a   1.000
_cell.length_b   1.000
_cell.length_c   1.000
_cell.angle_alpha   90.00
_cell.angle_beta   90.00
_cell.angle_gamma   90.00
#
_symmetry.space_group_name_H-M   'P 1'
#
loop_
_entity.id
_entity.type
_entity.pdbx_description
1 polymer ?
#
loop_
_entity_poly.entity_id
_entity_poly.type
_entity_poly.pdbx_seq_one_letter_code
_entity_poly.pdbx_strand_id
1 'polypeptide(L)'
;MSDGPALILLHGGAGTGEAEGMVARARLAAAGVSARAAREGGFARVVLATNDAGVRDDSSYSVDHDVPGEAFSLQKRVLGLVEQLDAG
;
A
#
# COMPACT_ATOMS: atom_id res chain seq x y z
N MET A 1 12.10 11.11 13.66
CA MET A 1 10.74 11.64 13.47
C MET A 1 10.70 12.33 12.14
N SER A 2 10.07 11.74 11.13
CA SER A 2 9.76 12.51 9.91
C SER A 2 8.70 13.56 10.25
N ASP A 3 9.04 14.84 10.13
CA ASP A 3 8.20 15.99 10.55
C ASP A 3 6.97 16.24 9.63
N GLY A 4 6.38 15.21 9.02
CA GLY A 4 5.25 15.38 8.11
C GLY A 4 4.29 14.18 8.10
N PRO A 5 3.08 14.38 7.54
CA PRO A 5 2.04 13.36 7.56
C PRO A 5 2.45 12.12 6.75
N ALA A 6 1.98 10.96 7.21
CA ALA A 6 2.12 9.70 6.48
C ALA A 6 0.78 9.27 5.86
N LEU A 7 0.85 8.57 4.73
CA LEU A 7 -0.31 7.99 4.03
C LEU A 7 -0.12 6.48 3.86
N ILE A 8 -1.13 5.72 4.25
CA ILE A 8 -1.22 4.28 3.97
C ILE A 8 -2.34 4.05 2.96
N LEU A 9 -2.02 3.45 1.82
CA LEU A 9 -2.98 3.00 0.82
C LEU A 9 -3.13 1.49 0.93
N LEU A 10 -4.31 1.01 1.31
CA LEU A 10 -4.62 -0.42 1.38
C LEU A 10 -5.23 -0.88 0.05
N HIS A 11 -4.52 -1.75 -0.65
CA HIS A 11 -5.00 -2.41 -1.85
C HIS A 11 -4.95 -3.93 -1.69
N GLY A 12 -6.13 -4.57 -1.74
CA GLY A 12 -6.24 -6.02 -1.71
C GLY A 12 -7.53 -6.51 -2.34
N GLY A 13 -7.64 -7.83 -2.47
CA GLY A 13 -8.83 -8.50 -2.99
C GLY A 13 -8.89 -8.45 -4.53
N ALA A 14 -8.08 -9.30 -5.17
CA ALA A 14 -8.12 -9.44 -6.62
C ALA A 14 -9.34 -10.19 -7.15
N GLY A 15 -10.10 -10.85 -6.26
CA GLY A 15 -11.10 -11.84 -6.66
C GLY A 15 -10.48 -13.08 -7.30
N THR A 16 -11.31 -13.94 -7.87
CA THR A 16 -10.87 -15.13 -8.60
C THR A 16 -11.25 -15.09 -10.09
N GLY A 17 -12.17 -14.20 -10.46
CA GLY A 17 -12.62 -14.00 -11.84
C GLY A 17 -11.71 -13.08 -12.64
N GLU A 18 -11.73 -13.25 -13.97
CA GLU A 18 -10.95 -12.42 -14.90
C GLU A 18 -11.30 -10.93 -14.80
N ALA A 19 -12.60 -10.61 -14.77
CA ALA A 19 -13.08 -9.23 -14.63
C ALA A 19 -12.66 -8.61 -13.28
N GLU A 20 -12.69 -9.39 -12.20
CA GLU A 20 -12.24 -8.95 -10.88
C GLU A 20 -10.74 -8.64 -10.92
N GLY A 21 -9.95 -9.52 -11.54
CA GLY A 21 -8.52 -9.30 -11.75
C GLY A 21 -8.22 -8.07 -12.59
N MET A 22 -9.00 -7.78 -13.64
CA MET A 22 -8.86 -6.54 -14.42
C MET A 22 -9.11 -5.31 -13.55
N VAL A 23 -10.18 -5.31 -12.76
CA VAL A 23 -10.51 -4.20 -11.85
C VAL A 23 -9.46 -4.03 -10.77
N ALA A 24 -8.94 -5.12 -10.20
CA ALA A 24 -7.89 -5.10 -9.19
C ALA A 24 -6.62 -4.44 -9.74
N ARG A 25 -6.15 -4.85 -10.92
CA ARG A 25 -4.99 -4.21 -11.58
C ARG A 25 -5.21 -2.73 -11.86
N ALA A 26 -6.40 -2.34 -12.31
CA ALA A 26 -6.72 -0.93 -12.55
C ALA A 26 -6.71 -0.10 -11.26
N ARG A 27 -7.29 -0.63 -10.18
CA ARG A 27 -7.28 0.01 -8.84
C ARG A 27 -5.86 0.12 -8.28
N LEU A 28 -5.02 -0.89 -8.48
CA LEU A 28 -3.63 -0.89 -8.06
C LEU A 28 -2.81 0.17 -8.82
N ALA A 29 -2.99 0.26 -10.14
CA ALA A 29 -2.36 1.30 -10.94
C ALA A 29 -2.80 2.70 -10.48
N ALA A 30 -4.10 2.90 -10.20
CA ALA A 30 -4.61 4.15 -9.67
C ALA A 30 -4.05 4.47 -8.27
N ALA A 31 -3.86 3.46 -7.42
CA ALA A 31 -3.24 3.63 -6.11
C ALA A 31 -1.79 4.13 -6.23
N GLY A 32 -1.00 3.59 -7.18
CA GLY A 32 0.36 4.07 -7.46
C GLY A 32 0.40 5.53 -7.92
N VAL A 33 -0.54 5.95 -8.79
CA VAL A 33 -0.67 7.35 -9.21
C VAL A 33 -1.01 8.26 -8.02
N SER A 34 -1.99 7.86 -7.20
CA SER A 34 -2.35 8.60 -5.99
C SER A 34 -1.20 8.69 -4.98
N ALA A 35 -0.40 7.63 -4.85
CA ALA A 35 0.76 7.60 -3.96
C ALA A 35 1.83 8.63 -4.38
N ARG A 36 2.12 8.71 -5.68
CA ARG A 36 3.04 9.72 -6.25
C ARG A 36 2.52 11.13 -6.00
N ALA A 37 1.25 11.38 -6.31
CA ALA A 37 0.62 12.68 -6.08
C ALA A 37 0.63 13.06 -4.59
N ALA A 38 0.43 12.11 -3.68
CA ALA A 38 0.51 12.36 -2.24
C ALA A 38 1.93 12.75 -1.81
N ARG A 39 2.96 12.06 -2.33
CA ARG A 39 4.35 12.42 -2.04
C ARG A 39 4.69 13.84 -2.53
N GLU A 40 4.27 14.19 -3.74
CA GLU A 40 4.39 15.54 -4.31
C GLU A 40 3.61 16.58 -3.49
N GLY A 41 2.46 16.19 -2.93
CA GLY A 41 1.63 17.01 -2.05
C GLY A 41 2.17 17.18 -0.62
N GLY A 42 3.37 16.68 -0.32
CA GLY A 42 4.06 16.94 0.94
C GLY A 42 3.89 15.87 2.02
N PHE A 43 3.30 14.70 1.70
CA PHE A 43 3.36 13.56 2.61
C PHE A 43 4.81 13.12 2.78
N ALA A 44 5.26 12.99 4.04
CA ALA A 44 6.63 12.60 4.35
C ALA A 44 6.89 11.13 4.03
N ARG A 45 5.86 10.29 4.19
CA ARG A 45 5.89 8.85 3.93
C ARG A 45 4.62 8.41 3.25
N VAL A 46 4.76 7.54 2.26
CA VAL A 46 3.62 6.92 1.57
C VAL A 46 3.91 5.42 1.47
N VAL A 47 2.97 4.60 1.95
CA VAL A 47 3.07 3.14 1.91
C VAL A 47 1.88 2.59 1.14
N LEU A 48 2.16 1.71 0.18
CA LEU A 48 1.16 0.93 -0.54
C LEU A 48 1.15 -0.51 0.00
N ALA A 49 0.12 -0.84 0.78
CA ALA A 49 -0.08 -2.15 1.36
C ALA A 49 -0.85 -3.07 0.39
N THR A 50 -0.16 -4.13 -0.01
CA THR A 50 -0.32 -5.00 -1.19
C THR A 50 -0.53 -6.50 -1.03
N ASN A 51 -1.60 -7.15 -1.48
CA ASN A 51 -1.56 -8.62 -1.69
C ASN A 51 -0.93 -9.05 -3.03
N ASP A 52 -0.65 -8.10 -3.93
CA ASP A 52 -0.01 -8.38 -5.22
C ASP A 52 1.52 -8.40 -5.08
N ALA A 53 2.13 -9.57 -5.29
CA ALA A 53 3.58 -9.79 -5.17
C ALA A 53 4.41 -9.21 -6.33
N GLY A 54 3.77 -8.75 -7.41
CA GLY A 54 4.42 -8.14 -8.56
C GLY A 54 4.74 -6.66 -8.38
N VAL A 55 4.15 -6.01 -7.38
CA VAL A 55 4.33 -4.59 -7.10
C VAL A 55 5.70 -4.37 -6.44
N ARG A 56 6.34 -3.25 -6.78
CA ARG A 56 7.66 -2.89 -6.26
C ARG A 56 7.64 -1.47 -5.73
N ASP A 57 8.59 -1.19 -4.84
CA ASP A 57 8.87 0.16 -4.35
C ASP A 57 9.08 1.13 -5.52
N ASP A 58 8.67 2.37 -5.27
CA ASP A 58 8.91 3.52 -6.13
C ASP A 58 9.66 4.57 -5.30
N SER A 59 10.38 5.47 -5.96
CA SER A 59 10.95 6.65 -5.31
C SER A 59 9.93 7.48 -4.50
N SER A 60 8.64 7.39 -4.84
CA SER A 60 7.57 8.13 -4.17
C SER A 60 6.86 7.36 -3.04
N TYR A 61 6.96 6.03 -2.98
CA TYR A 61 6.28 5.21 -1.98
C TYR A 61 6.97 3.85 -1.79
N SER A 62 6.90 3.32 -0.57
CA SER A 62 7.29 1.92 -0.31
C SER A 62 6.08 0.99 -0.42
N VAL A 63 6.35 -0.29 -0.63
CA VAL A 63 5.34 -1.35 -0.75
C VAL A 63 5.47 -2.29 0.43
N ASP A 64 4.34 -2.54 1.08
CA ASP A 64 4.23 -3.51 2.15
C ASP A 64 3.39 -4.68 1.64
N HIS A 65 3.98 -5.86 1.49
CA HIS A 65 3.28 -7.03 0.92
C HIS A 65 2.59 -7.85 2.00
N ASP A 66 1.47 -8.49 1.65
CA ASP A 66 0.84 -9.49 2.50
C ASP A 66 1.73 -10.73 2.56
N VAL A 67 1.78 -11.39 3.72
CA VAL A 67 2.57 -12.60 3.92
C VAL A 67 1.84 -13.80 3.29
N PRO A 68 2.44 -14.50 2.32
CA PRO A 68 1.80 -15.65 1.70
C PRO A 68 1.44 -16.74 2.72
N GLY A 69 0.19 -17.20 2.69
CA GLY A 69 -0.30 -18.25 3.58
C GLY A 69 -0.75 -17.79 4.97
N GLU A 70 -0.55 -16.51 5.32
CA GLU A 70 -1.10 -15.95 6.56
C GLU A 70 -2.56 -15.50 6.35
N ALA A 71 -3.39 -15.69 7.37
CA ALA A 71 -4.75 -15.16 7.36
C ALA A 71 -4.71 -13.63 7.46
N PHE A 72 -5.36 -12.95 6.50
CA PHE A 72 -5.38 -11.50 6.49
C PHE A 72 -6.11 -10.91 7.72
N SER A 73 -5.47 -9.95 8.39
CA SER A 73 -6.04 -9.20 9.50
C SER A 73 -5.81 -7.71 9.30
N LEU A 74 -6.86 -6.98 8.94
CA LEU A 74 -6.78 -5.53 8.72
C LEU A 74 -6.26 -4.78 9.94
N GLN A 75 -6.72 -5.15 11.14
CA GLN A 75 -6.30 -4.49 12.37
C GLN A 75 -4.80 -4.67 12.65
N LYS A 76 -4.29 -5.90 12.58
CA LYS A 76 -2.85 -6.17 12.78
C LYS A 76 -2.01 -5.44 11.73
N ARG A 77 -2.48 -5.44 10.49
CA ARG A 77 -1.81 -4.78 9.37
C ARG A 77 -1.68 -3.28 9.59
N VAL A 78 -2.78 -2.60 9.91
CA VAL A 78 -2.76 -1.15 10.14
C VAL A 78 -1.88 -0.80 11.35
N LEU A 79 -1.97 -1.55 12.45
CA LEU A 79 -1.13 -1.30 13.63
C LEU A 79 0.35 -1.44 13.31
N GLY A 80 0.77 -2.53 12.66
CA GLY A 80 2.17 -2.72 12.29
C GLY A 80 2.70 -1.63 11.34
N LEU A 81 1.87 -1.18 10.40
CA LEU A 81 2.23 -0.08 9.50
C LEU A 81 2.39 1.25 10.24
N VAL A 82 1.52 1.55 11.20
CA VAL A 82 1.65 2.76 12.03
C VAL A 82 2.93 2.69 12.87
N GLU A 83 3.22 1.55 13.51
CA GLU A 83 4.45 1.36 14.28
C GLU A 83 5.72 1.54 13.42
N GLN A 84 5.73 1.01 12.20
CA GLN A 84 6.83 1.21 11.25
C GLN A 84 7.01 2.68 10.87
N LEU A 85 5.89 3.40 10.68
CA LEU A 85 5.91 4.82 10.35
C LEU A 85 6.35 5.69 11.52
N ASP A 86 6.14 5.28 12.76
CA ASP A 86 6.60 5.99 13.96
C ASP A 86 8.08 5.70 14.28
N ALA A 87 8.58 4.52 13.94
CA ALA A 87 9.94 4.09 14.29
C ALA A 87 11.06 4.73 13.44
N GLY A 88 10.76 5.22 12.23
CA GLY A 88 11.71 5.96 11.39
C GLY A 88 11.69 7.46 11.65
#